data_AF-A0A816L1Y3-F1
#
_entry.id   AF-A0A816L1Y3-F1
#
_cell.length_a   1.000
_cell.length_b   1.000
_cell.length_c   1.000
_cell.angle_alpha   90.00
_cell.angle_beta   90.00
_cell.angle_gamma   90.00
#
_symmetry.space_group_name_H-M   'P 1'
#
loop_
_entity.id
_entity.type
_entity.pdbx_description
1 polymer ?
#
loop_
_entity_poly.entity_id
_entity_poly.type
_entity_poly.pdbx_seq_one_letter_code
_entity_poly.pdbx_strand_id
1 'polypeptide(L)'
;FSRRLSTNLLSLLQIHGERIGRSREKRKLSTSVKSDTFPAWAKTVGECEENFGVSRERGLTTENVLKRHQLYGLNELEKPEGTSIFKLILEQFNDTLVCILLAAAVISFVLAFVDGEEGGEMGITAFVEPLVIFLILIVNAIVGIWQETNAEKALEDLKEIQSQQATVMRYGNKVSSLPAKELVPGDIVDLRVGDKVPADMRVMALISSTLRVEHGSLTGESEAFSKTTKHMEDYHSTTFD
;
A
#
# COMPACT_ATOMS: atom_id res chain seq x y z
N PHE A 1 -20.86 38.96 -17.98
CA PHE A 1 -20.51 38.08 -16.85
C PHE A 1 -20.97 36.64 -17.05
N SER A 2 -22.22 36.40 -17.49
CA SER A 2 -22.80 35.05 -17.70
C SER A 2 -22.04 34.12 -18.68
N ARG A 3 -21.42 34.63 -19.75
CA ARG A 3 -20.67 33.79 -20.73
C ARG A 3 -19.33 33.24 -20.22
N ARG A 4 -18.67 33.87 -19.24
CA ARG A 4 -17.37 33.41 -18.68
C ARG A 4 -17.54 32.30 -17.63
N LEU A 5 -18.69 32.24 -16.95
CA LEU A 5 -18.98 31.16 -16.00
C LEU A 5 -19.26 29.83 -16.72
N SER A 6 -19.95 29.89 -17.86
CA SER A 6 -20.30 28.69 -18.65
C SER A 6 -19.08 27.98 -19.21
N THR A 7 -18.07 28.72 -19.70
CA THR A 7 -16.83 28.14 -20.25
C THR A 7 -15.97 27.45 -19.19
N ASN A 8 -15.92 27.97 -17.97
CA ASN A 8 -15.17 27.35 -16.86
C ASN A 8 -15.85 26.07 -16.34
N LEU A 9 -17.19 26.03 -16.36
CA LEU A 9 -17.93 24.82 -15.98
C LEU A 9 -17.76 23.70 -17.01
N LEU A 10 -17.78 24.05 -18.30
CA LEU A 10 -17.54 23.11 -19.40
C LEU A 10 -16.12 22.55 -19.37
N SER A 11 -15.10 23.37 -19.09
CA SER A 11 -13.72 22.88 -18.96
C SER A 11 -13.53 21.98 -17.74
N LEU A 12 -14.18 22.29 -16.61
CA LEU A 12 -14.13 21.44 -15.42
C LEU A 12 -14.83 20.09 -15.65
N LEU A 13 -15.97 20.06 -16.33
CA LEU A 13 -16.67 18.84 -16.70
C LEU A 13 -15.85 17.98 -17.68
N GLN A 14 -15.13 18.62 -18.61
CA GLN A 14 -14.28 17.93 -19.57
C GLN A 14 -13.03 17.32 -18.89
N ILE A 15 -12.39 18.05 -17.98
CA ILE A 15 -11.27 17.54 -17.16
C ILE A 15 -11.72 16.39 -16.24
N HIS A 16 -12.92 16.49 -15.67
CA HIS A 16 -13.47 15.44 -14.82
C HIS A 16 -13.83 14.18 -15.64
N GLY A 17 -14.36 14.36 -16.85
CA GLY A 17 -14.61 13.28 -17.82
C GLY A 17 -13.33 12.56 -18.24
N GLU A 18 -12.25 13.29 -18.52
CA GLU A 18 -10.94 12.71 -18.85
C GLU A 18 -10.31 11.95 -17.66
N ARG A 19 -10.45 12.45 -16.42
CA ARG A 19 -9.99 11.73 -15.22
C ARG A 19 -10.75 10.42 -15.00
N ILE A 20 -12.07 10.42 -15.18
CA ILE A 20 -12.89 9.21 -15.06
C ILE A 20 -12.54 8.22 -16.17
N GLY A 21 -12.29 8.70 -17.39
CA GLY A 21 -11.80 7.90 -18.51
C GLY A 21 -10.48 7.19 -18.21
N ARG A 22 -9.45 7.94 -17.76
CA ARG A 22 -8.15 7.38 -17.38
C ARG A 22 -8.23 6.40 -16.20
N SER A 23 -9.10 6.66 -15.20
CA SER A 23 -9.29 5.76 -14.07
C SER A 23 -9.97 4.44 -14.50
N ARG A 24 -10.95 4.50 -15.41
CA ARG A 24 -11.59 3.31 -16.00
C ARG A 24 -10.64 2.54 -16.92
N GLU A 25 -9.78 3.23 -17.65
CA GLU A 25 -8.79 2.60 -18.52
C GLU A 25 -7.67 1.93 -17.72
N LYS A 26 -7.19 2.56 -16.64
CA LYS A 26 -6.29 1.91 -15.66
C LYS A 26 -6.94 0.69 -15.01
N ARG A 27 -8.23 0.76 -14.63
CA ARG A 27 -8.96 -0.41 -14.11
C ARG A 27 -9.17 -1.49 -15.16
N LYS A 28 -9.40 -1.16 -16.43
CA LYS A 28 -9.51 -2.14 -17.52
C LYS A 28 -8.16 -2.79 -17.83
N LEU A 29 -7.07 -2.03 -17.76
CA LEU A 29 -5.72 -2.56 -17.87
C LEU A 29 -5.39 -3.48 -16.68
N SER A 30 -5.78 -3.09 -15.45
CA SER A 30 -5.57 -3.94 -14.27
C SER A 30 -6.48 -5.18 -14.22
N THR A 31 -7.70 -5.10 -14.77
CA THR A 31 -8.63 -6.24 -14.84
C THR A 31 -8.40 -7.16 -16.04
N SER A 32 -7.66 -6.71 -17.07
CA SER A 32 -7.27 -7.54 -18.21
C SER A 32 -6.01 -8.38 -17.95
N VAL A 33 -5.24 -8.07 -16.90
CA VAL A 33 -4.21 -8.98 -16.34
C VAL A 33 -4.92 -10.00 -15.46
N LYS A 34 -5.81 -10.81 -16.05
CA LYS A 34 -6.10 -12.13 -15.49
C LYS A 34 -4.85 -12.97 -15.78
N SER A 35 -4.00 -13.13 -14.78
CA SER A 35 -2.78 -13.91 -14.87
C SER A 35 -3.13 -15.36 -15.16
N ASP A 36 -2.70 -15.86 -16.33
CA ASP A 36 -2.26 -17.24 -16.43
C ASP A 36 -1.07 -17.38 -15.47
N THR A 37 -1.36 -17.64 -14.19
CA THR A 37 -0.34 -17.76 -13.15
C THR A 37 0.47 -19.00 -13.45
N PHE A 38 1.69 -18.82 -13.95
CA PHE A 38 2.63 -19.92 -14.19
C PHE A 38 2.87 -20.67 -12.86
N PRO A 39 2.46 -21.94 -12.74
CA PRO A 39 2.54 -22.65 -11.47
C PRO A 39 3.96 -23.17 -11.27
N ALA A 40 4.87 -22.30 -10.81
CA ALA A 40 6.29 -22.64 -10.69
C ALA A 40 6.57 -23.79 -9.70
N TRP A 41 5.71 -23.99 -8.70
CA TRP A 41 5.76 -25.16 -7.81
C TRP A 41 5.47 -26.46 -8.56
N ALA A 42 4.64 -26.36 -9.62
CA ALA A 42 4.21 -27.43 -10.49
C ALA A 42 5.09 -27.53 -11.76
N LYS A 43 6.32 -26.99 -11.72
CA LYS A 43 7.30 -27.14 -12.79
C LYS A 43 8.67 -27.60 -12.32
N THR A 44 9.39 -28.26 -13.22
CA THR A 44 10.80 -28.59 -13.06
C THR A 44 11.64 -27.31 -13.10
N VAL A 45 12.88 -27.40 -12.62
CA VAL A 45 13.81 -26.25 -12.64
C VAL A 45 14.07 -25.78 -14.07
N GLY A 46 14.29 -26.70 -15.01
CA GLY A 46 14.54 -26.37 -16.41
C GLY A 46 13.35 -25.69 -17.10
N GLU A 47 12.12 -26.14 -16.85
CA GLU A 47 10.91 -25.47 -17.37
C GLU A 47 10.76 -24.04 -16.81
N CYS A 48 11.15 -23.82 -15.55
CA CYS A 48 11.14 -22.49 -14.96
C CYS A 48 12.21 -21.60 -15.61
N GLU A 49 13.42 -22.10 -15.83
CA GLU A 49 14.51 -21.37 -16.50
C GLU A 49 14.11 -20.97 -17.92
N GLU A 50 13.45 -21.86 -18.66
CA GLU A 50 12.94 -21.60 -20.00
C GLU A 50 11.82 -20.54 -19.98
N ASN A 51 10.81 -20.73 -19.12
CA ASN A 51 9.68 -19.79 -19.01
C ASN A 51 10.13 -18.37 -18.63
N PHE A 52 11.08 -18.25 -17.69
CA PHE A 52 11.63 -16.96 -17.29
C PHE A 52 12.83 -16.51 -18.12
N GLY A 53 13.26 -17.28 -19.14
CA GLY A 53 14.39 -16.96 -20.01
C GLY A 53 15.67 -16.60 -19.25
N VAL A 54 15.99 -17.35 -18.19
CA VAL A 54 17.11 -17.09 -17.28
C VAL A 54 18.04 -18.28 -17.20
N SER A 55 19.35 -18.02 -17.15
CA SER A 55 20.38 -19.05 -16.94
C SER A 55 20.85 -19.05 -15.49
N ARG A 56 21.03 -20.24 -14.91
CA ARG A 56 21.51 -20.40 -13.52
C ARG A 56 22.82 -19.69 -13.21
N GLU A 57 23.78 -19.76 -14.12
CA GLU A 57 25.13 -19.21 -13.86
C GLU A 57 25.20 -17.70 -14.04
N ARG A 58 24.41 -17.17 -14.98
CA ARG A 58 24.46 -15.74 -15.34
C ARG A 58 23.36 -14.90 -14.70
N GLY A 59 22.23 -15.50 -14.33
CA GLY A 59 21.05 -14.77 -13.89
C GLY A 59 20.52 -13.81 -14.96
N LEU A 60 19.84 -12.75 -14.53
CA LEU A 60 19.23 -11.78 -15.45
C LEU A 60 20.21 -10.70 -15.90
N THR A 61 20.03 -10.23 -17.14
CA THR A 61 20.70 -9.03 -17.64
C THR A 61 19.99 -7.77 -17.14
N THR A 62 20.73 -6.66 -17.03
CA THR A 62 20.17 -5.36 -16.60
C THR A 62 19.01 -4.92 -17.49
N GLU A 63 19.08 -5.18 -18.79
CA GLU A 63 17.99 -4.86 -19.73
C GLU A 63 16.70 -5.65 -19.43
N ASN A 64 16.83 -6.94 -19.11
CA ASN A 64 15.69 -7.78 -18.77
C ASN A 64 15.08 -7.35 -17.44
N VAL A 65 15.90 -6.97 -16.46
CA VAL A 65 15.44 -6.43 -15.18
C VAL A 65 14.64 -5.13 -15.41
N LEU A 66 15.17 -4.19 -16.20
CA LEU A 66 14.46 -2.94 -16.51
C LEU A 66 13.13 -3.17 -17.22
N LYS A 67 13.09 -4.07 -18.22
CA LYS A 67 11.84 -4.46 -18.90
C LYS A 67 10.83 -5.07 -17.94
N ARG A 68 11.29 -5.90 -17.00
CA ARG A 68 10.42 -6.54 -16.00
C ARG A 68 9.92 -5.56 -14.96
N HIS A 69 10.72 -4.58 -14.53
CA HIS A 69 10.22 -3.52 -13.66
C HIS A 69 9.12 -2.69 -14.33
N GLN A 70 9.21 -2.45 -15.63
CA GLN A 70 8.14 -1.77 -16.37
C GLN A 70 6.85 -2.61 -16.47
N LEU A 71 6.98 -3.94 -16.49
CA LEU A 71 5.85 -4.86 -16.64
C LEU A 71 5.20 -5.25 -15.30
N TYR A 72 6.00 -5.58 -14.30
CA TYR A 72 5.57 -6.12 -13.01
C TYR A 72 5.64 -5.11 -11.85
N GLY A 73 6.37 -4.00 -12.03
CA GLY A 73 6.59 -3.02 -10.97
C GLY A 73 7.69 -3.42 -9.99
N LEU A 74 7.61 -2.88 -8.77
CA LEU A 74 8.48 -3.20 -7.65
C LEU A 74 7.90 -4.39 -6.86
N ASN A 75 8.76 -5.17 -6.22
CA ASN A 75 8.38 -6.24 -5.30
C ASN A 75 7.99 -5.64 -3.94
N GLU A 76 6.91 -4.86 -3.93
CA GLU A 76 6.32 -4.27 -2.74
C GLU A 76 4.80 -4.45 -2.77
N LEU A 77 4.20 -4.62 -1.59
CA LEU A 77 2.76 -4.65 -1.48
C LEU A 77 2.21 -3.24 -1.74
N GLU A 78 1.11 -3.15 -2.47
CA GLU A 78 0.44 -1.87 -2.71
C GLU A 78 0.18 -1.18 -1.38
N LYS A 79 0.70 0.05 -1.25
CA LYS A 79 0.43 0.86 -0.07
C LYS A 79 -1.06 1.23 -0.08
N PRO A 80 -1.76 1.14 1.06
CA PRO A 80 -3.12 1.66 1.14
C PRO A 80 -3.10 3.13 0.74
N GLU A 81 -4.10 3.58 -0.03
CA GLU A 81 -4.23 4.99 -0.38
C GLU A 81 -4.35 5.82 0.91
N GLY A 82 -3.47 6.82 1.08
CA GLY A 82 -3.50 7.70 2.23
C GLY A 82 -4.87 8.36 2.42
N THR A 83 -5.26 8.60 3.67
CA THR A 83 -6.55 9.22 3.98
C THR A 83 -6.60 10.66 3.43
N SER A 84 -7.65 10.97 2.67
CA SER A 84 -7.84 12.33 2.14
C SER A 84 -8.15 13.30 3.28
N ILE A 85 -7.62 14.54 3.21
CA ILE A 85 -7.86 15.60 4.20
C ILE A 85 -9.36 15.83 4.44
N PHE A 86 -10.18 15.76 3.39
CA PHE A 86 -11.64 15.88 3.54
C PHE A 86 -12.26 14.72 4.31
N LYS A 87 -11.72 13.51 4.16
CA LYS A 87 -12.18 12.34 4.90
C LYS A 87 -11.81 12.46 6.38
N LEU A 88 -10.59 12.92 6.68
CA LEU A 88 -10.15 13.20 8.06
C LEU A 88 -11.02 14.25 8.74
N ILE A 89 -11.36 15.33 8.03
CA ILE A 89 -12.29 16.35 8.54
C ILE A 89 -13.66 15.74 8.81
N LEU A 90 -14.20 14.90 7.90
CA LEU A 90 -15.50 14.27 8.08
C LEU A 90 -15.51 13.28 9.25
N GLU A 91 -14.43 12.53 9.44
CA GLU A 91 -14.25 11.64 10.59
C GLU A 91 -14.26 12.41 11.91
N GLN A 92 -13.74 13.65 11.95
CA GLN A 92 -13.82 14.50 13.13
C GLN A 92 -15.26 14.84 13.53
N PHE A 93 -16.19 14.95 12.56
CA PHE A 93 -17.62 15.17 12.87
C PHE A 93 -18.32 13.91 13.41
N ASN A 94 -17.74 12.73 13.21
CA ASN A 94 -18.24 11.48 13.81
C ASN A 94 -17.78 11.29 15.26
N ASP A 95 -16.84 12.11 15.74
CA ASP A 95 -16.42 12.08 17.15
C ASP A 95 -17.56 12.60 18.04
N THR A 96 -18.00 11.78 18.98
CA THR A 96 -19.07 12.08 19.93
C THR A 96 -18.83 13.40 20.68
N LEU A 97 -17.59 13.68 21.09
CA LEU A 97 -17.25 14.91 21.82
C LEU A 97 -17.38 16.14 20.91
N VAL A 98 -16.94 16.04 19.67
CA VAL A 98 -17.07 17.10 18.66
C VAL A 98 -18.54 17.37 18.34
N CYS A 99 -19.34 16.32 18.22
CA CYS A 99 -20.78 16.42 17.98
C CYS A 99 -21.50 17.13 19.14
N ILE A 100 -21.11 16.83 20.39
CA ILE A 100 -21.61 17.54 21.59
C ILE A 100 -21.23 19.03 21.55
N LEU A 101 -19.99 19.36 21.18
CA LEU A 101 -19.53 20.75 21.04
C LEU A 101 -20.30 21.52 19.96
N LEU A 102 -20.56 20.88 18.82
CA LEU A 102 -21.38 21.47 17.75
C LEU A 102 -22.83 21.65 18.18
N ALA A 103 -23.41 20.69 18.91
CA ALA A 103 -24.76 20.82 19.46
C ALA A 103 -24.84 22.01 20.45
N ALA A 104 -23.85 22.16 21.33
CA ALA A 104 -23.76 23.31 22.23
C ALA A 104 -23.63 24.64 21.48
N ALA A 105 -22.82 24.67 20.41
CA ALA A 105 -22.69 25.86 19.54
C ALA A 105 -24.01 26.23 18.86
N VAL A 106 -24.75 25.25 18.35
CA VAL A 106 -26.07 25.47 17.72
C VAL A 106 -27.08 25.97 18.75
N ILE A 107 -27.13 25.37 19.94
CA ILE A 107 -28.03 25.82 21.02
C ILE A 107 -27.70 27.25 21.43
N SER A 108 -26.43 27.58 21.68
CA SER A 108 -26.01 28.94 22.03
C SER A 108 -26.36 29.94 20.91
N PHE A 109 -26.13 29.57 19.64
CA PHE A 109 -26.49 30.42 18.50
C PHE A 109 -28.01 30.67 18.39
N VAL A 110 -28.83 29.64 18.61
CA VAL A 110 -30.30 29.76 18.60
C VAL A 110 -30.77 30.64 19.76
N LEU A 111 -30.24 30.47 20.97
CA LEU A 111 -30.56 31.32 22.12
C LEU A 111 -30.18 32.77 21.85
N ALA A 112 -28.99 33.03 21.31
CA ALA A 112 -28.56 34.38 20.94
C ALA A 112 -29.45 35.02 19.85
N PHE A 113 -29.97 34.23 18.91
CA PHE A 113 -30.89 34.71 17.88
C PHE A 113 -32.29 35.02 18.44
N VAL A 114 -32.77 34.24 19.42
CA VAL A 114 -34.11 34.41 20.04
C VAL A 114 -34.11 35.51 21.10
N ASP A 115 -33.11 35.54 21.99
CA ASP A 115 -33.00 36.54 23.08
C ASP A 115 -32.51 37.91 22.59
N GLY A 116 -32.02 37.98 21.34
CA GLY A 116 -31.57 39.22 20.70
C GLY A 116 -32.66 40.29 20.52
N GLU A 117 -33.94 39.96 20.68
CA GLU A 117 -35.04 40.92 20.53
C GLU A 117 -35.39 41.72 21.81
N GLU A 118 -34.97 41.29 23.03
CA GLU A 118 -35.46 41.92 24.28
C GLU A 118 -34.40 42.54 25.22
N GLY A 119 -33.10 42.34 24.99
CA GLY A 119 -32.07 42.81 25.93
C GLY A 119 -30.80 43.28 25.25
N GLY A 120 -30.68 44.59 25.06
CA GLY A 120 -29.59 45.23 24.33
C GLY A 120 -28.22 45.07 24.97
N GLU A 121 -27.52 44.00 24.61
CA GLU A 121 -26.07 43.99 24.38
C GLU A 121 -25.76 43.08 23.18
N MET A 122 -26.24 43.46 21.98
CA MET A 122 -25.68 42.96 20.70
C MET A 122 -24.29 43.55 20.46
N GLY A 123 -23.40 43.38 21.44
CA GLY A 123 -21.99 43.64 21.29
C GLY A 123 -21.33 42.51 20.52
N ILE A 124 -20.11 42.77 20.09
CA ILE A 124 -19.17 41.86 19.44
C ILE A 124 -19.03 40.51 20.22
N THR A 125 -19.48 40.47 21.49
CA THR A 125 -19.57 39.34 22.42
C THR A 125 -20.46 38.17 21.96
N ALA A 126 -21.58 38.42 21.26
CA ALA A 126 -22.50 37.34 20.83
C ALA A 126 -21.85 36.37 19.81
N PHE A 127 -20.85 36.85 19.07
CA PHE A 127 -20.10 36.04 18.11
C PHE A 127 -18.86 35.38 18.72
N VAL A 128 -18.49 35.72 19.97
CA VAL A 128 -17.29 35.18 20.62
C VAL A 128 -17.46 33.69 20.93
N GLU A 129 -18.62 33.27 21.45
CA GLU A 129 -18.87 31.86 21.78
C GLU A 129 -18.78 30.92 20.55
N PRO A 130 -19.52 31.16 19.45
CA PRO A 130 -19.37 30.36 18.23
C PRO A 130 -17.96 30.42 17.64
N LEU A 131 -17.29 31.58 17.72
CA LEU A 131 -15.93 31.75 17.21
C LEU A 131 -14.92 30.90 17.99
N VAL A 132 -15.03 30.84 19.32
CA VAL A 132 -14.16 30.00 20.17
C VAL A 132 -14.38 28.52 19.87
N ILE A 133 -15.64 28.08 19.73
CA ILE A 133 -15.93 26.68 19.40
C ILE A 133 -15.38 26.33 18.02
N PHE A 134 -15.58 27.21 17.02
CA PHE A 134 -15.03 27.02 15.68
C PHE A 134 -13.49 26.95 15.70
N LEU A 135 -12.83 27.78 16.49
CA LEU A 135 -11.37 27.74 16.66
C LEU A 135 -10.92 26.40 17.26
N ILE A 136 -11.61 25.88 18.27
CA ILE A 136 -11.32 24.56 18.86
C ILE A 136 -11.44 23.46 17.81
N LEU A 137 -12.48 23.49 16.95
CA LEU A 137 -12.66 22.53 15.88
C LEU A 137 -11.52 22.58 14.86
N ILE A 138 -11.06 23.78 14.48
CA ILE A 138 -9.91 23.95 13.59
C ILE A 138 -8.65 23.37 14.22
N VAL A 139 -8.37 23.70 15.48
CA VAL A 139 -7.19 23.19 16.19
C VAL A 139 -7.25 21.66 16.29
N ASN A 140 -8.40 21.08 16.63
CA ASN A 140 -8.58 19.63 16.70
C ASN A 140 -8.36 18.97 15.33
N ALA A 141 -8.87 19.55 14.24
CA ALA A 141 -8.64 19.04 12.89
C ALA A 141 -7.16 19.07 12.50
N ILE A 142 -6.44 20.17 12.80
CA ILE A 142 -5.00 20.29 12.55
C ILE A 142 -4.23 19.25 13.35
N VAL A 143 -4.53 19.11 14.64
CA VAL A 143 -3.89 18.13 15.51
C VAL A 143 -4.17 16.71 15.03
N GLY A 144 -5.40 16.38 14.63
CA GLY A 144 -5.78 15.08 14.09
C GLY A 144 -5.00 14.73 12.82
N ILE A 145 -4.93 15.66 11.84
CA ILE A 145 -4.15 15.46 10.62
C ILE A 145 -2.66 15.28 10.95
N TRP A 146 -2.13 16.07 11.90
CA TRP A 146 -0.72 15.97 12.28
C TRP A 146 -0.42 14.63 12.97
N GLN A 147 -1.31 14.13 13.83
CA GLN A 147 -1.17 12.82 14.47
C GLN A 147 -1.20 11.70 13.44
N GLU A 148 -2.14 11.72 12.50
CA GLU A 148 -2.27 10.71 11.46
C GLU A 148 -1.02 10.69 10.56
N THR A 149 -0.60 11.85 10.06
CA THR A 149 0.59 11.95 9.19
C THR A 149 1.88 11.58 9.90
N ASN A 150 2.03 11.91 11.19
CA ASN A 150 3.19 11.48 11.96
C ASN A 150 3.18 9.97 12.21
N ALA A 151 2.01 9.37 12.48
CA ALA A 151 1.88 7.94 12.69
C ALA A 151 2.19 7.16 11.40
N GLU A 152 1.65 7.59 10.27
CA GLU A 152 1.93 7.00 8.95
C GLU A 152 3.42 7.12 8.60
N LYS A 153 4.01 8.30 8.80
CA LYS A 153 5.43 8.52 8.54
C LYS A 153 6.33 7.64 9.41
N ALA A 154 6.04 7.53 10.72
CA ALA A 154 6.81 6.67 11.60
C ALA A 154 6.74 5.19 11.18
N LEU A 155 5.57 4.75 10.70
CA LEU A 155 5.39 3.40 10.19
C LEU A 155 6.14 3.17 8.87
N GLU A 156 6.18 4.16 7.98
CA GLU A 156 6.97 4.12 6.75
C GLU A 156 8.48 4.07 7.04
N ASP A 157 8.97 4.93 7.93
CA ASP A 157 10.39 4.94 8.33
C ASP A 157 10.79 3.59 8.95
N LEU A 158 9.92 2.99 9.78
CA LEU A 158 10.13 1.64 10.31
C LEU A 158 10.17 0.56 9.21
N LYS A 159 9.31 0.67 8.19
CA LYS A 159 9.32 -0.26 7.05
C LYS A 159 10.61 -0.14 6.24
N GLU A 160 11.11 1.08 6.00
CA GLU A 160 12.37 1.29 5.29
C GLU A 160 13.56 0.70 6.05
N ILE A 161 13.61 0.87 7.39
CA ILE A 161 14.66 0.28 8.23
C ILE A 161 14.60 -1.25 8.20
N GLN A 162 13.41 -1.83 8.08
CA GLN A 162 13.19 -3.28 7.94
C GLN A 162 13.28 -3.79 6.50
N SER A 163 13.69 -2.94 5.54
CA SER A 163 13.85 -3.33 4.14
C SER A 163 14.76 -4.56 4.05
N GLN A 164 14.15 -5.70 3.71
CA GLN A 164 14.89 -6.93 3.51
C GLN A 164 15.86 -6.75 2.34
N GLN A 165 17.06 -7.29 2.53
CA GLN A 165 18.10 -7.31 1.51
C GLN A 165 18.20 -8.73 0.98
N ALA A 166 18.36 -8.86 -0.33
CA ALA A 166 18.52 -10.13 -1.02
C ALA A 166 19.91 -10.19 -1.68
N THR A 167 20.45 -11.40 -1.78
CA THR A 167 21.65 -11.65 -2.59
C THR A 167 21.22 -12.30 -3.89
N VAL A 168 21.54 -11.68 -5.03
CA VAL A 168 21.09 -12.17 -6.34
C VAL A 168 22.24 -12.38 -7.32
N MET A 169 22.04 -13.28 -8.28
CA MET A 169 22.90 -13.42 -9.46
C MET A 169 22.32 -12.58 -10.60
N ARG A 170 23.06 -11.56 -11.06
CA ARG A 170 22.70 -10.72 -12.22
C ARG A 170 23.93 -10.50 -13.09
N TYR A 171 23.79 -10.70 -14.40
CA TYR A 171 24.87 -10.55 -15.39
C TYR A 171 26.17 -11.32 -15.05
N GLY A 172 26.04 -12.52 -14.48
CA GLY A 172 27.16 -13.36 -14.05
C GLY A 172 27.88 -12.88 -12.79
N ASN A 173 27.39 -11.82 -12.16
CA ASN A 173 27.94 -11.27 -10.93
C ASN A 173 26.97 -11.46 -9.78
N LYS A 174 27.53 -11.75 -8.61
CA LYS A 174 26.77 -11.84 -7.37
C LYS A 174 26.60 -10.44 -6.78
N VAL A 175 25.38 -9.94 -6.79
CA VAL A 175 25.01 -8.67 -6.17
C VAL A 175 24.55 -8.96 -4.75
N SER A 176 25.40 -8.66 -3.78
CA SER A 176 25.05 -8.70 -2.36
C SER A 176 24.31 -7.43 -1.96
N SER A 177 23.30 -7.55 -1.11
CA SER A 177 22.53 -6.42 -0.56
C SER A 177 21.71 -5.66 -1.60
N LEU A 178 21.02 -6.37 -2.50
CA LEU A 178 19.99 -5.76 -3.33
C LEU A 178 18.73 -5.57 -2.47
N PRO A 179 18.10 -4.37 -2.45
CA PRO A 179 16.82 -4.18 -1.79
C PRO A 179 15.77 -5.16 -2.32
N ALA A 180 15.04 -5.85 -1.44
CA ALA A 180 14.05 -6.85 -1.84
C ALA A 180 12.96 -6.26 -2.75
N LYS A 181 12.66 -4.95 -2.63
CA LYS A 181 11.73 -4.22 -3.51
C LYS A 181 12.15 -4.17 -4.98
N GLU A 182 13.44 -4.33 -5.26
CA GLU A 182 13.99 -4.33 -6.63
C GLU A 182 14.06 -5.73 -7.26
N LEU A 183 13.55 -6.75 -6.57
CA LEU A 183 13.45 -8.09 -7.15
C LEU A 183 12.39 -8.12 -8.25
N VAL A 184 12.67 -8.91 -9.29
CA VAL A 184 11.74 -9.16 -10.38
C VAL A 184 11.54 -10.66 -10.59
N PRO A 185 10.40 -11.11 -11.15
CA PRO A 185 10.19 -12.50 -11.51
C PRO A 185 11.34 -13.03 -12.38
N GLY A 186 11.90 -14.18 -12.00
CA GLY A 186 13.04 -14.81 -12.66
C GLY A 186 14.42 -14.37 -12.15
N ASP A 187 14.51 -13.51 -11.13
CA ASP A 187 15.77 -13.30 -10.41
C ASP A 187 16.21 -14.61 -9.74
N ILE A 188 17.53 -14.85 -9.75
CA ILE A 188 18.13 -15.97 -9.04
C ILE A 188 18.66 -15.45 -7.71
N VAL A 189 18.00 -15.83 -6.64
CA VAL A 189 18.33 -15.39 -5.28
C VAL A 189 19.07 -16.50 -4.55
N ASP A 190 20.16 -16.14 -3.87
CA ASP A 190 20.89 -17.00 -2.95
C ASP A 190 20.42 -16.73 -1.51
N LEU A 191 19.97 -17.79 -0.82
CA LEU A 191 19.48 -17.72 0.55
C LEU A 191 20.41 -18.47 1.49
N ARG A 192 20.74 -17.84 2.61
CA ARG A 192 21.58 -18.39 3.67
C ARG A 192 20.79 -18.57 4.95
N VAL A 193 21.40 -19.30 5.89
CA VAL A 193 20.82 -19.46 7.24
C VAL A 193 20.71 -18.10 7.91
N GLY A 194 19.51 -17.77 8.39
CA GLY A 194 19.19 -16.49 9.01
C GLY A 194 18.60 -15.45 8.04
N ASP A 195 18.65 -15.69 6.73
CA ASP A 195 18.02 -14.81 5.76
C ASP A 195 16.50 -14.98 5.79
N LYS A 196 15.78 -13.86 5.67
CA LYS A 196 14.34 -13.87 5.44
C LYS A 196 14.06 -14.04 3.95
N VAL A 197 13.06 -14.86 3.61
CA VAL A 197 12.66 -15.12 2.23
C VAL A 197 12.03 -13.83 1.65
N PRO A 198 12.63 -13.20 0.61
CA PRO A 198 12.26 -11.85 0.17
C PRO A 198 11.07 -11.81 -0.80
N ALA A 199 10.73 -12.95 -1.42
CA ALA A 199 9.62 -13.12 -2.35
C ALA A 199 9.25 -14.61 -2.45
N ASP A 200 8.14 -14.94 -3.09
CA ASP A 200 7.81 -16.33 -3.40
C ASP A 200 8.82 -16.92 -4.40
N MET A 201 9.42 -18.04 -4.03
CA MET A 201 10.57 -18.60 -4.73
C MET A 201 10.42 -20.09 -5.03
N ARG A 202 10.93 -20.49 -6.20
CA ARG A 202 11.13 -21.89 -6.57
C ARG A 202 12.54 -22.32 -6.15
N VAL A 203 12.64 -23.34 -5.31
CA VAL A 203 13.94 -23.93 -4.93
C VAL A 203 14.57 -24.61 -6.15
N MET A 204 15.65 -24.03 -6.68
CA MET A 204 16.36 -24.56 -7.85
C MET A 204 17.42 -25.58 -7.47
N ALA A 205 18.18 -25.31 -6.40
CA ALA A 205 19.25 -26.16 -5.92
C ALA A 205 19.48 -25.98 -4.43
N LEU A 206 19.89 -27.06 -3.78
CA LEU A 206 20.35 -27.05 -2.39
C LEU A 206 21.87 -27.15 -2.38
N ILE A 207 22.52 -26.12 -1.85
CA ILE A 207 23.98 -26.13 -1.63
C ILE A 207 24.30 -26.85 -0.31
N SER A 208 23.40 -26.74 0.68
CA SER A 208 23.44 -27.49 1.93
C SER A 208 22.81 -28.88 1.79
N SER A 209 23.06 -29.76 2.77
CA SER A 209 22.43 -31.08 2.85
C SER A 209 20.92 -31.01 3.09
N THR A 210 20.47 -30.01 3.85
CA THR A 210 19.06 -29.78 4.16
C THR A 210 18.76 -28.28 4.16
N LEU A 211 17.55 -27.92 3.77
CA LEU A 211 17.00 -26.57 3.89
C LEU A 211 15.72 -26.67 4.70
N ARG A 212 15.65 -25.94 5.81
CA ARG A 212 14.47 -25.84 6.65
C ARG A 212 13.98 -24.40 6.66
N VAL A 213 12.69 -24.22 6.45
CA VAL A 213 12.04 -22.91 6.42
C VAL A 213 10.94 -22.90 7.48
N GLU A 214 11.01 -21.92 8.38
CA GLU A 214 9.98 -21.66 9.37
C GLU A 214 8.86 -20.83 8.75
N HIS A 215 7.61 -21.27 8.91
CA HIS A 215 6.43 -20.56 8.42
C HIS A 215 5.63 -19.89 9.55
N GLY A 216 6.20 -19.71 10.75
CA GLY A 216 5.49 -19.16 11.91
C GLY A 216 4.79 -17.83 11.66
N SER A 217 5.35 -16.99 10.78
CA SER A 217 4.72 -15.72 10.37
C SER A 217 3.48 -15.89 9.47
N LEU A 218 3.28 -17.06 8.86
CA LEU A 218 2.21 -17.35 7.90
C LEU A 218 1.20 -18.40 8.42
N THR A 219 1.69 -19.42 9.14
CA THR A 219 0.86 -20.54 9.64
C THR A 219 0.60 -20.47 11.16
N GLY A 220 1.35 -19.65 11.90
CA GLY A 220 1.29 -19.61 13.37
C GLY A 220 1.98 -20.79 14.05
N GLU A 221 2.54 -21.72 13.28
CA GLU A 221 3.28 -22.88 13.77
C GLU A 221 4.79 -22.60 13.68
N SER A 222 5.50 -22.74 14.80
CA SER A 222 6.95 -22.50 14.87
C SER A 222 7.80 -23.69 14.38
N GLU A 223 7.18 -24.71 13.78
CA GLU A 223 7.91 -25.85 13.24
C GLU A 223 8.55 -25.53 11.88
N ALA A 224 9.83 -25.89 11.76
CA ALA A 224 10.59 -25.67 10.55
C ALA A 224 10.43 -26.85 9.58
N PHE A 225 9.91 -26.60 8.38
CA PHE A 225 9.64 -27.63 7.38
C PHE A 225 10.80 -27.76 6.39
N SER A 226 11.12 -29.00 6.02
CA SER A 226 12.19 -29.26 5.04
C SER A 226 11.70 -29.00 3.60
N LYS A 227 12.50 -28.28 2.81
CA LYS A 227 12.21 -28.01 1.39
C LYS A 227 13.16 -28.79 0.47
N THR A 228 12.66 -29.21 -0.69
CA THR A 228 13.42 -29.97 -1.69
C THR A 228 13.30 -29.34 -3.08
N THR A 229 14.17 -29.75 -4.01
CA THR A 229 14.11 -29.33 -5.42
C THR A 229 13.03 -30.06 -6.22
N LYS A 230 12.46 -31.14 -5.68
CA LYS A 230 11.46 -31.96 -6.39
C LYS A 230 10.22 -31.12 -6.67
N HIS A 231 9.75 -31.22 -7.90
CA HIS A 231 8.49 -30.70 -8.36
C HIS A 231 7.31 -31.45 -7.71
N MET A 232 6.18 -30.78 -7.41
CA MET A 232 4.98 -31.43 -6.86
C MET A 232 4.02 -31.85 -7.98
N GLU A 233 3.91 -33.17 -8.20
CA GLU A 233 2.89 -33.78 -9.06
C GLU A 233 1.57 -33.87 -8.29
N ASP A 234 0.64 -32.95 -8.57
CA ASP A 234 -0.73 -32.85 -8.05
C ASP A 234 -0.95 -32.68 -6.53
N TYR A 235 -1.85 -31.74 -6.19
CA TYR A 235 -2.25 -31.40 -4.80
C TYR A 235 -3.27 -32.41 -4.20
N HIS A 236 -3.44 -33.59 -4.79
CA HIS A 236 -4.37 -34.61 -4.30
C HIS A 236 -3.62 -35.85 -3.80
N SER A 237 -3.86 -36.13 -2.51
CA SER A 237 -3.31 -37.22 -1.70
C SER A 237 -1.83 -37.09 -1.31
N THR A 238 -1.58 -36.36 -0.23
CA THR A 238 -0.66 -36.88 0.77
C THR A 238 -1.30 -36.65 2.12
N THR A 239 -2.10 -37.64 2.54
CA THR A 239 -2.42 -37.84 3.95
C THR A 239 -1.10 -37.89 4.70
N PHE A 240 -1.03 -37.13 5.79
CA PHE A 240 0.04 -37.20 6.76
C PHE A 240 0.28 -38.67 7.16
N ASP A 241 1.50 -39.16 6.94
CA ASP A 241 2.09 -40.33 7.62
C ASP A 241 3.51 -39.94 8.06
#